data_AF-A0A2E2TCM9-F1
#
_entry.id   AF-A0A2E2TCM9-F1
#
_cell.length_a   1.000
_cell.length_b   1.000
_cell.length_c   1.000
_cell.angle_alpha   90.00
_cell.angle_beta   90.00
_cell.angle_gamma   90.00
#
_symmetry.space_group_name_H-M   'P 1'
#
loop_
_entity.id
_entity.type
_entity.pdbx_description
1 polymer ?
#
loop_
_entity_poly.entity_id
_entity_poly.type
_entity_poly.pdbx_seq_one_letter_code
_entity_poly.pdbx_strand_id
1 'polypeptide(L)' 'MDFPVYLKFENEKHFFKILSDSEFEEITVIGNKYDIFLFKAEIYPDKVRIQEMIKNENNYWVPIAEEEYLKIRSLKLD' A
#
# COMPACT_ATOMS: atom_id res chain seq x y z
N MET A 1 -8.09 -14.64 -2.13
CA MET A 1 -6.91 -13.80 -1.85
C MET A 1 -6.82 -13.64 -0.36
N ASP A 2 -5.66 -13.93 0.20
CA ASP A 2 -5.40 -13.75 1.61
C ASP A 2 -4.97 -12.31 1.85
N PHE A 3 -5.67 -11.64 2.76
CA PHE A 3 -5.33 -10.31 3.23
C PHE A 3 -4.67 -10.41 4.61
N PRO A 4 -3.71 -9.54 4.94
CA PRO A 4 -3.29 -8.37 4.17
C PRO A 4 -2.29 -8.68 3.04
N VAL A 5 -2.34 -7.87 1.97
CA VAL A 5 -1.36 -7.90 0.87
C VAL A 5 -0.45 -6.69 0.95
N TYR A 6 0.86 -6.91 0.86
CA TYR A 6 1.87 -5.85 0.97
C TYR A 6 2.52 -5.58 -0.39
N LEU A 7 2.48 -4.33 -0.82
CA LEU A 7 3.00 -3.87 -2.10
C LEU A 7 3.85 -2.61 -1.92
N LYS A 8 4.75 -2.32 -2.86
CA LYS A 8 5.40 -1.00 -2.99
C LYS A 8 5.47 -0.58 -4.45
N PHE A 9 5.67 0.71 -4.70
CA PHE A 9 6.15 1.14 -6.01
C PHE A 9 7.65 0.86 -6.17
N GLU A 10 8.11 0.67 -7.41
CA GLU A 10 9.54 0.50 -7.74
C GLU A 10 10.42 1.65 -7.27
N ASN A 11 9.85 2.85 -7.14
CA ASN A 11 10.55 4.04 -6.68
C ASN A 11 10.77 4.09 -5.15
N GLU A 12 10.27 3.10 -4.40
CA GLU A 12 10.39 2.95 -2.95
C GLU A 12 9.88 4.15 -2.13
N LYS A 13 9.01 4.97 -2.74
CA LYS A 13 8.39 6.13 -2.08
C LYS A 13 7.00 5.85 -1.55
N HIS A 14 6.33 4.83 -2.07
CA HIS A 14 4.97 4.47 -1.67
C HIS A 14 4.92 2.99 -1.31
N PHE A 15 4.39 2.71 -0.13
CA PHE A 15 4.22 1.36 0.40
C PHE A 15 2.74 1.16 0.73
N PHE A 16 2.16 0.06 0.30
CA PHE A 16 0.74 -0.23 0.44
C PHE A 16 0.56 -1.50 1.26
N LYS A 17 -0.37 -1.45 2.22
CA LYS A 17 -0.90 -2.60 2.95
C LYS A 17 -2.39 -2.67 2.65
N ILE A 18 -2.76 -3.57 1.75
CA ILE A 18 -4.16 -3.78 1.38
C ILE A 18 -4.79 -4.68 2.45
N LEU A 19 -5.77 -4.12 3.16
CA LEU A 19 -6.45 -4.77 4.28
C LEU A 19 -7.64 -5.61 3.81
N SER A 20 -8.26 -5.20 2.69
CA SER A 20 -9.39 -5.88 2.06
C SER A 20 -9.54 -5.46 0.60
N ASP A 21 -10.56 -5.96 -0.10
CA ASP A 21 -10.90 -5.54 -1.47
C ASP A 21 -11.34 -4.07 -1.59
N SER A 22 -11.59 -3.40 -0.46
CA SER A 22 -12.09 -2.03 -0.40
C SER A 22 -11.30 -1.10 0.53
N GLU A 23 -10.28 -1.59 1.24
CA GLU A 23 -9.49 -0.77 2.17
C GLU A 23 -7.99 -1.08 2.07
N PHE A 24 -7.16 -0.03 2.10
CA PHE A 24 -5.71 -0.15 2.20
C PHE A 24 -5.09 1.00 3.01
N GLU A 25 -3.93 0.74 3.60
CA GLU A 25 -3.07 1.72 4.24
C GLU A 25 -1.88 2.02 3.31
N GLU A 26 -1.68 3.28 2.92
CA GLU A 26 -0.52 3.74 2.15
C GLU A 26 0.44 4.50 3.08
N ILE A 27 1.74 4.21 2.95
CA ILE A 27 2.83 4.99 3.53
C ILE A 27 3.54 5.71 2.41
N THR A 28 3.57 7.04 2.46
CA THR A 28 4.29 7.88 1.51
C THR A 28 5.54 8.45 2.16
N VAL A 29 6.69 8.28 1.51
CA VAL A 29 7.99 8.80 1.96
C VAL A 29 8.31 10.08 1.18
N ILE A 30 8.37 11.20 1.89
CA ILE A 30 8.68 12.53 1.33
C ILE A 30 9.91 13.08 2.04
N GLY A 31 11.08 12.84 1.43
CA GLY A 31 12.36 13.16 2.06
C GLY A 31 12.55 12.31 3.32
N ASN A 32 12.61 12.95 4.49
CA ASN A 32 12.72 12.27 5.78
C ASN A 32 11.37 12.12 6.51
N LYS A 33 10.26 12.47 5.87
CA LYS A 33 8.92 12.36 6.45
C LYS A 33 8.21 11.14 5.93
N TYR A 34 7.50 10.46 6.83
CA TYR A 34 6.66 9.31 6.53
C TYR A 34 5.20 9.70 6.79
N ASP A 35 4.39 9.79 5.76
CA ASP A 35 2.95 10.01 5.88
C ASP A 35 2.20 8.68 5.78
N ILE A 36 1.14 8.50 6.58
CA ILE A 36 0.33 7.27 6.57
C ILE A 36 -1.09 7.70 6.29
N PHE A 37 -1.65 7.15 5.23
CA PHE A 37 -2.99 7.45 4.78
C PHE A 37 -3.80 6.15 4.72
N LEU A 38 -4.92 6.11 5.42
CA LEU A 38 -5.88 5.02 5.35
C LEU A 38 -6.91 5.37 4.28
N PHE A 39 -6.94 4.59 3.21
CA PHE A 39 -7.90 4.75 2.14
C PHE A 39 -9.01 3.70 2.25
N LYS A 40 -10.25 4.18 2.17
CA LYS A 40 -11.46 3.35 2.17
C LYS A 40 -12.31 3.68 0.94
N ALA A 41 -12.49 2.69 0.08
CA ALA A 41 -13.26 2.82 -1.15
C ALA A 41 -14.76 2.84 -0.85
N GLU A 42 -15.36 4.02 -0.94
CA GLU A 42 -16.81 4.22 -0.78
C GLU A 42 -17.58 4.07 -2.11
N ILE A 43 -16.93 4.39 -3.24
CA ILE A 43 -17.53 4.31 -4.57
C ILE A 43 -16.91 3.20 -5.42
N TYR A 44 -17.67 2.72 -6.41
CA TYR A 44 -17.25 1.61 -7.29
C TYR A 44 -15.90 1.85 -8.01
N PRO A 45 -15.60 3.05 -8.55
CA PRO A 45 -14.31 3.31 -9.19
C PRO A 45 -13.10 3.07 -8.27
N ASP A 46 -13.22 3.41 -6.99
CA ASP A 46 -12.15 3.21 -6.01
C ASP A 46 -11.93 1.73 -5.72
N LYS A 47 -13.01 0.94 -5.64
CA LYS A 47 -12.91 -0.51 -5.48
C LYS A 47 -12.20 -1.14 -6.66
N VAL A 48 -12.53 -0.71 -7.88
CA VAL A 48 -11.84 -1.16 -9.10
C VAL A 48 -10.35 -0.86 -9.01
N ARG A 49 -9.96 0.35 -8.60
CA ARG A 49 -8.54 0.71 -8.40
C ARG A 49 -7.84 -0.25 -7.43
N ILE A 50 -8.47 -0.61 -6.31
CA ILE A 50 -7.89 -1.55 -5.34
C ILE A 50 -7.74 -2.94 -5.96
N GLN A 51 -8.73 -3.41 -6.72
CA GLN A 51 -8.64 -4.67 -7.44
C GLN A 51 -7.50 -4.68 -8.46
N GLU A 52 -7.28 -3.58 -9.18
CA GLU A 52 -6.16 -3.44 -10.11
C GLU A 52 -4.80 -3.51 -9.39
N MET A 53 -4.69 -2.88 -8.22
CA MET A 53 -3.49 -2.97 -7.37
C MET A 53 -3.22 -4.42 -6.95
N ILE A 54 -4.26 -5.12 -6.50
CA ILE A 54 -4.19 -6.51 -6.03
C ILE A 54 -3.76 -7.47 -7.17
N LYS A 55 -4.32 -7.29 -8.36
CA LYS A 55 -3.98 -8.11 -9.53
C LYS A 55 -2.65 -7.75 -10.16
N ASN A 56 -2.15 -6.54 -9.90
CA ASN A 56 -0.93 -6.00 -10.49
C ASN A 56 -0.94 -6.02 -12.03
N GLU A 57 -2.08 -5.74 -12.68
CA GLU A 57 -2.25 -5.94 -14.14
C GLU A 57 -1.25 -5.15 -15.01
N ASN A 58 -0.65 -4.08 -14.47
CA ASN A 58 0.32 -3.25 -15.18
C ASN A 58 1.75 -3.32 -14.62
N ASN A 59 2.04 -4.26 -13.69
CA ASN A 59 3.35 -4.40 -13.02
C ASN A 59 3.87 -3.11 -12.34
N TYR A 60 2.98 -2.16 -12.00
CA TYR A 60 3.38 -0.97 -11.27
C TYR A 60 3.72 -1.27 -9.80
N TRP A 61 3.20 -2.36 -9.24
CA TRP A 61 3.38 -2.73 -7.85
C TRP A 61 4.32 -3.91 -7.71
N VAL A 62 5.28 -3.78 -6.81
CA VAL A 62 6.21 -4.84 -6.42
C VAL A 62 5.70 -5.44 -5.11
N PRO A 63 5.38 -6.74 -5.06
CA PRO A 63 5.03 -7.40 -3.81
C PRO A 63 6.23 -7.42 -2.87
N ILE A 64 5.98 -7.12 -1.60
CA ILE A 64 6.99 -7.10 -0.54
C ILE A 64 6.57 -7.97 0.63
N ALA A 65 7.53 -8.33 1.48
CA ALA A 65 7.24 -8.99 2.74
C ALA A 65 6.60 -8.02 3.74
N GLU A 66 5.77 -8.56 4.64
CA GLU A 66 5.20 -7.80 5.77
C GLU A 66 6.30 -7.08 6.58
N GLU A 67 7.42 -7.78 6.83
CA GLU A 67 8.54 -7.25 7.61
C GLU A 67 9.10 -5.95 7.01
N GLU A 68 9.16 -5.83 5.69
CA GLU A 68 9.64 -4.63 5.00
C GLU A 68 8.68 -3.46 5.23
N TYR A 69 7.37 -3.71 5.12
CA TYR A 69 6.36 -2.70 5.42
C TYR A 69 6.44 -2.23 6.88
N LEU A 70 6.57 -3.15 7.82
CA LEU A 70 6.65 -2.84 9.25
C LEU A 70 7.90 -2.02 9.61
N LYS A 71 9.05 -2.30 8.99
CA LYS A 71 10.26 -1.49 9.17
C LYS A 71 10.01 -0.04 8.81
N ILE A 72 9.46 0.22 7.62
CA ILE A 72 9.18 1.59 7.15
C ILE A 72 8.13 2.27 8.04
N ARG A 73 7.10 1.54 8.45
CA ARG A 73 6.08 2.06 9.37
C ARG A 73 6.64 2.45 10.73
N SER A 74 7.61 1.70 11.24
CA SER A 74 8.28 2.00 12.50
C SER A 74 9.13 3.27 12.44
N LEU A 75 9.72 3.60 11.28
CA LEU A 75 10.52 4.81 11.08
C LEU A 75 9.71 6.11 11.19
N LYS A 76 8.38 6.05 11.08
CA LYS A 76 7.51 7.21 11.33
C LYS A 76 7.40 7.56 12.82
N LEU A 77 7.58 6.58 13.70
CA LEU A 77 7.32 6.73 15.13
C LEU A 77 8.52 7.29 15.92
N ASP A 78 9.66 7.49 15.24
CA ASP A 78 10.92 8.04 15.76
C ASP A 78 11.08 9.52 15.33
#